data_AF-A0A815WM66-F1
#
_entry.id   AF-A0A815WM66-F1
#
_cell.length_a   1.000
_cell.length_b   1.000
_cell.length_c   1.000
_cell.angle_alpha   90.00
_cell.angle_beta   90.00
_cell.angle_gamma   90.00
#
_symmetry.space_group_name_H-M   'P 1'
#
loop_
_entity.id
_entity.type
_entity.pdbx_description
1 polymer ?
#
loop_
_entity_poly.entity_id
_entity_poly.type
_entity_poly.pdbx_seq_one_letter_code
_entity_poly.pdbx_strand_id
1 'polypeptide(L)'
;MFRIPECRLGDDFQSLLDNPVYSDVTLVCGHKEFPVHKAILSARSKVFQAMFEHKMLENERARVEIEDIDGDIIFEILRFIYADNVADILILADLHSAAQLRQQSIDFINTHPQDVLETIGFQLMIRTHPHLLADAYRAMA
;
A
#
# COMPACT_ATOMS: atom_id res chain seq x y z
N MET A 1 -3.39 -33.94 -12.04
CA MET A 1 -4.15 -32.67 -12.10
C MET A 1 -3.25 -31.58 -11.54
N PHE A 2 -2.71 -30.70 -12.39
CA PHE A 2 -1.91 -29.56 -11.93
C PHE A 2 -2.85 -28.49 -11.36
N ARG A 3 -2.61 -28.05 -10.13
CA ARG A 3 -3.29 -26.87 -9.57
C ARG A 3 -2.44 -25.65 -9.87
N ILE A 4 -3.08 -24.61 -10.42
CA ILE A 4 -2.44 -23.30 -10.59
C ILE A 4 -2.33 -22.69 -9.20
N PRO A 5 -1.13 -22.24 -8.76
CA PRO A 5 -0.98 -21.57 -7.49
C PRO A 5 -1.73 -20.24 -7.49
N GLU A 6 -2.26 -19.86 -6.34
CA GLU A 6 -2.90 -18.55 -6.14
C GLU A 6 -1.90 -17.41 -6.36
N CYS A 7 -2.36 -16.28 -6.91
CA CYS A 7 -1.54 -15.09 -7.04
C CYS A 7 -1.16 -14.57 -5.64
N ARG A 8 0.14 -14.35 -5.40
CA ARG A 8 0.68 -13.81 -4.14
C ARG A 8 1.44 -12.52 -4.31
N LEU A 9 1.23 -11.84 -5.45
CA LEU A 9 2.00 -10.64 -5.80
C LEU A 9 1.91 -9.59 -4.70
N GLY A 10 0.73 -9.35 -4.13
CA GLY A 10 0.59 -8.43 -3.01
C GLY A 10 1.37 -8.82 -1.76
N ASP A 11 1.29 -10.08 -1.34
CA ASP A 11 2.05 -10.59 -0.19
C ASP A 11 3.56 -10.48 -0.44
N ASP A 12 4.01 -10.79 -1.66
CA ASP A 12 5.41 -10.70 -2.06
C ASP A 12 5.90 -9.24 -2.01
N PHE A 13 5.08 -8.28 -2.46
CA PHE A 13 5.40 -6.85 -2.37
C PHE A 13 5.39 -6.34 -0.92
N GLN A 14 4.40 -6.71 -0.10
CA GLN A 14 4.41 -6.38 1.33
C GLN A 14 5.67 -6.92 2.00
N SER A 15 6.05 -8.16 1.69
CA SER A 15 7.28 -8.77 2.20
C SER A 15 8.55 -8.04 1.78
N LEU A 16 8.55 -7.38 0.61
CA LEU A 16 9.65 -6.51 0.20
C LEU A 16 9.74 -5.25 1.07
N LEU A 17 8.61 -4.66 1.49
CA LEU A 17 8.64 -3.49 2.38
C LEU A 17 9.24 -3.85 3.76
N ASP A 18 8.96 -5.05 4.25
CA ASP A 18 9.49 -5.55 5.54
C ASP A 18 10.93 -6.08 5.44
N ASN A 19 11.47 -6.21 4.22
CA ASN A 19 12.80 -6.79 3.97
C ASN A 19 13.72 -5.80 3.22
N PRO A 20 14.72 -5.21 3.89
CA PRO A 20 15.56 -4.16 3.32
C PRO A 20 16.60 -4.67 2.30
N VAL A 21 16.79 -5.98 2.12
CA VAL A 21 17.93 -6.58 1.39
C VAL A 21 18.09 -6.05 -0.03
N TYR A 22 17.00 -5.71 -0.72
CA TYR A 22 17.01 -5.24 -2.11
C TYR A 22 16.63 -3.77 -2.27
N SER A 23 16.54 -3.03 -1.17
CA SER A 23 16.23 -1.60 -1.19
C SER A 23 17.37 -0.79 -1.81
N ASP A 24 17.03 0.19 -2.64
CA ASP A 24 17.98 1.02 -3.39
C ASP A 24 17.85 2.52 -3.06
N VAL A 25 16.99 2.86 -2.09
CA VAL A 25 16.89 4.17 -1.44
C VAL A 25 16.44 4.04 0.01
N THR A 26 16.90 4.93 0.87
CA THR A 26 16.38 5.10 2.24
C THR A 26 15.66 6.43 2.36
N LEU A 27 14.37 6.40 2.72
CA LEU A 27 13.63 7.60 3.11
C LEU A 27 13.87 7.89 4.59
N VAL A 28 14.05 9.15 4.95
CA VAL A 28 14.31 9.58 6.32
C VAL A 28 13.26 10.60 6.72
N CYS A 29 12.51 10.28 7.77
CA CYS A 29 11.47 11.15 8.35
C CYS A 29 11.78 11.34 9.83
N GLY A 30 12.36 12.50 10.16
CA GLY A 30 12.87 12.76 11.52
C GLY A 30 13.93 11.75 11.93
N HIS A 31 13.60 10.89 12.91
CA HIS A 31 14.51 9.85 13.43
C HIS A 31 14.25 8.46 12.85
N LYS A 32 13.27 8.30 11.95
CA LYS A 32 12.92 7.01 11.35
C LYS A 32 13.52 6.90 9.95
N GLU A 33 14.01 5.71 9.63
CA GLU A 33 14.61 5.38 8.34
C GLU A 33 13.84 4.22 7.71
N PHE A 34 13.52 4.37 6.43
CA PHE A 34 12.73 3.42 5.66
C PHE A 34 13.49 3.02 4.40
N PRO A 35 14.22 1.88 4.43
CA PRO A 35 14.79 1.29 3.24
C PRO A 35 13.66 0.81 2.32
N VAL A 36 13.62 1.32 1.09
CA VAL A 36 12.56 1.06 0.11
C VAL A 36 13.11 0.97 -1.33
N HIS A 37 12.23 0.62 -2.27
CA HIS A 37 12.55 0.37 -3.67
C HIS A 37 12.05 1.50 -4.57
N LYS A 38 12.95 2.22 -5.22
CA LYS A 38 12.63 3.33 -6.15
C LYS A 38 11.66 2.89 -7.24
N ALA A 39 11.89 1.70 -7.83
CA ALA A 39 11.06 1.19 -8.91
C ALA A 39 9.58 1.07 -8.50
N ILE A 40 9.33 0.55 -7.30
CA ILE A 40 7.97 0.37 -6.76
C ILE A 40 7.34 1.73 -6.48
N LEU A 41 8.05 2.60 -5.77
CA LEU A 41 7.58 3.95 -5.44
C LEU A 41 7.28 4.78 -6.70
N SER A 42 8.18 4.78 -7.69
CA SER A 42 8.00 5.51 -8.95
C SER A 42 6.81 4.99 -9.76
N ALA A 43 6.64 3.67 -9.84
CA ALA A 43 5.52 3.08 -10.59
C ALA A 43 4.16 3.42 -9.97
N ARG A 44 4.12 3.63 -8.65
CA ARG A 44 2.90 3.79 -7.86
C ARG A 44 2.64 5.24 -7.41
N SER A 45 3.61 6.14 -7.57
CA SER A 45 3.50 7.54 -7.18
C SER A 45 4.30 8.45 -8.11
N LYS A 46 3.59 9.31 -8.84
CA LYS A 46 4.21 10.35 -9.70
C LYS A 46 5.05 11.34 -8.89
N VAL A 47 4.72 11.56 -7.62
CA VAL A 47 5.51 12.42 -6.72
C VAL A 47 6.87 11.78 -6.47
N PHE A 48 6.91 10.50 -6.10
CA PHE A 48 8.18 9.79 -5.91
C PHE A 48 8.94 9.61 -7.23
N GLN A 49 8.24 9.34 -8.33
CA GLN A 49 8.85 9.29 -9.66
C GLN A 49 9.60 10.58 -9.97
N ALA A 50 8.92 11.74 -9.91
CA ALA A 50 9.54 13.03 -10.18
C ALA A 50 10.65 13.35 -9.16
N MET A 51 10.45 13.01 -7.90
CA MET A 51 11.45 13.18 -6.84
C MET A 51 12.74 12.42 -7.17
N PHE A 52 12.64 11.19 -7.69
CA PHE A 52 13.82 10.40 -8.07
C PHE A 52 14.40 10.83 -9.42
N GLU A 53 13.58 11.13 -10.43
CA GLU A 53 14.06 11.58 -11.75
C GLU A 53 14.87 12.88 -11.68
N HIS A 54 14.47 13.83 -10.84
CA HIS A 54 15.12 15.14 -10.75
C HIS A 54 16.27 15.23 -9.74
N LYS A 55 16.31 14.36 -8.71
CA LYS A 55 17.35 14.40 -7.64
C LYS A 55 18.54 13.45 -7.86
N MET A 56 18.57 12.66 -8.94
CA MET A 56 19.65 11.69 -9.19
C MET A 56 20.95 12.32 -9.72
N LEU A 57 20.99 13.60 -10.10
CA LEU A 57 22.24 14.26 -10.51
C LEU A 57 23.14 14.67 -9.33
N GLU A 58 22.62 14.74 -8.10
CA GLU A 58 23.36 15.24 -6.93
C GLU A 58 23.57 14.22 -5.80
N ASN A 59 23.01 13.01 -5.87
CA ASN A 59 22.89 12.17 -4.67
C ASN A 59 23.62 10.81 -4.80
N GLU A 60 24.92 10.82 -4.51
CA GLU A 60 25.74 9.61 -4.34
C GLU A 60 25.31 8.72 -3.13
N ARG A 61 24.36 9.17 -2.30
CA ARG A 61 24.09 8.55 -0.98
C ARG A 61 22.83 7.70 -0.87
N ALA A 62 22.04 7.54 -1.93
CA ALA A 62 20.81 6.73 -1.92
C ALA A 62 19.89 7.02 -0.70
N ARG A 63 19.83 8.29 -0.25
CA ARG A 63 19.12 8.72 0.95
C ARG A 63 18.31 9.98 0.65
N VAL A 64 17.05 10.02 1.07
CA VAL A 64 16.12 11.13 0.81
C VAL A 64 15.46 11.54 2.11
N GLU A 65 15.68 12.79 2.50
CA GLU A 65 15.03 13.38 3.67
C GLU A 65 13.66 13.95 3.29
N ILE A 66 12.65 13.65 4.11
CA ILE A 66 11.28 14.12 4.00
C ILE A 66 10.96 14.84 5.32
N GLU A 67 11.00 16.17 5.27
CA GLU A 67 10.89 17.03 6.46
C GLU A 67 9.42 17.31 6.85
N ASP A 68 8.51 17.35 5.87
CA ASP A 68 7.13 17.80 6.06
C ASP A 68 6.16 16.70 6.50
N ILE A 69 6.63 15.47 6.71
CA ILE A 69 5.79 14.30 7.00
C ILE A 69 6.33 13.52 8.19
N ASP A 70 5.45 13.23 9.15
CA ASP A 70 5.77 12.38 10.29
C ASP A 70 6.13 10.94 9.85
N GLY A 71 7.06 10.31 10.56
CA GLY A 71 7.54 8.98 10.21
C GLY A 71 6.49 7.87 10.33
N ASP A 72 5.46 8.01 11.18
CA ASP A 72 4.33 7.07 11.17
C ASP A 72 3.46 7.27 9.92
N ILE A 73 3.23 8.52 9.52
CA ILE A 73 2.44 8.83 8.32
C ILE A 73 3.13 8.31 7.05
N ILE A 74 4.46 8.50 6.92
CA ILE A 74 5.17 8.00 5.73
C ILE A 74 5.14 6.48 5.65
N PHE A 75 5.23 5.78 6.80
CA PHE A 75 5.19 4.33 6.83
C PHE A 75 3.86 3.79 6.29
N GLU A 76 2.76 4.47 6.59
CA GLU A 76 1.44 4.10 6.11
C GLU A 76 1.25 4.42 4.62
N ILE A 77 1.83 5.53 4.15
CA ILE A 77 1.92 5.82 2.70
C ILE A 77 2.70 4.72 1.99
N LEU A 78 3.79 4.23 2.57
CA LEU A 78 4.55 3.12 2.01
C LEU A 78 3.73 1.83 2.00
N ARG A 79 3.05 1.48 3.09
CA ARG A 79 2.15 0.31 3.13
C ARG A 79 1.09 0.37 2.04
N PHE A 80 0.53 1.54 1.78
CA PHE A 80 -0.41 1.76 0.67
C PHE A 80 0.25 1.61 -0.70
N ILE A 81 1.46 2.15 -0.91
CA ILE A 81 2.18 2.05 -2.19
C ILE A 81 2.47 0.60 -2.55
N TYR A 82 2.81 -0.21 -1.54
CA TYR A 82 3.08 -1.66 -1.67
C TYR A 82 1.81 -2.51 -1.56
N ALA A 83 0.64 -1.91 -1.31
CA ALA A 83 -0.62 -2.64 -1.28
C ALA A 83 -1.07 -3.03 -2.69
N ASP A 84 -1.75 -4.18 -2.77
CA ASP A 84 -2.13 -4.81 -4.04
C ASP A 84 -3.62 -4.63 -4.35
N ASN A 85 -4.47 -4.75 -3.34
CA ASN A 85 -5.92 -4.78 -3.54
C ASN A 85 -6.66 -3.75 -2.68
N VAL A 86 -7.92 -3.50 -3.06
CA VAL A 86 -8.80 -2.53 -2.40
C VAL A 86 -9.13 -2.87 -0.95
N ALA A 87 -9.08 -4.15 -0.57
CA ALA A 87 -9.36 -4.57 0.80
C ALA A 87 -8.23 -4.12 1.74
N ASP A 88 -6.98 -4.27 1.31
CA ASP A 88 -5.82 -3.74 2.06
C ASP A 88 -5.90 -2.21 2.19
N ILE A 89 -6.29 -1.53 1.11
CA ILE A 89 -6.48 -0.07 1.12
C ILE A 89 -7.59 0.32 2.09
N LEU A 90 -8.71 -0.41 2.11
CA LEU A 90 -9.82 -0.13 3.03
C LEU A 90 -9.41 -0.31 4.49
N ILE A 91 -8.65 -1.38 4.80
CA ILE A 91 -8.10 -1.61 6.14
C ILE A 91 -7.21 -0.43 6.56
N LEU A 92 -6.28 -0.03 5.71
CA LEU A 92 -5.38 1.10 6.00
C LEU A 92 -6.18 2.40 6.15
N ALA A 93 -7.14 2.66 5.28
CA ALA A 93 -7.96 3.86 5.35
C ALA A 93 -8.82 3.93 6.62
N ASP A 94 -9.35 2.79 7.09
CA ASP A 94 -10.10 2.70 8.34
C ASP A 94 -9.19 2.91 9.55
N LEU A 95 -8.04 2.21 9.59
CA LEU A 95 -7.05 2.32 10.66
C LEU A 95 -6.58 3.77 10.87
N HIS A 96 -6.38 4.51 9.78
CA HIS A 96 -5.89 5.89 9.82
C HIS A 96 -6.99 6.95 9.79
N SER A 97 -8.25 6.55 9.93
CA SER A 97 -9.40 7.46 9.86
C SER A 97 -9.41 8.33 8.60
N ALA A 98 -8.90 7.80 7.48
CA ALA A 98 -8.86 8.47 6.18
C ALA A 98 -10.22 8.39 5.48
N ALA A 99 -11.19 9.15 5.98
CA ALA A 99 -12.60 9.05 5.61
C ALA A 99 -12.88 9.07 4.10
N GLN A 100 -12.18 9.92 3.34
CA GLN A 100 -12.35 10.00 1.89
C GLN A 100 -11.86 8.74 1.17
N LEU A 101 -10.66 8.27 1.51
CA LEU A 101 -10.08 7.06 0.92
C LEU A 101 -10.88 5.82 1.32
N ARG A 102 -11.34 5.77 2.57
CA ARG A 102 -12.24 4.73 3.08
C ARG A 102 -13.52 4.67 2.25
N GLN A 103 -14.16 5.82 2.03
CA GLN A 103 -15.38 5.89 1.23
C GLN A 103 -15.12 5.47 -0.23
N GLN A 104 -14.05 5.95 -0.85
CA GLN A 104 -13.69 5.56 -2.23
C GLN A 104 -13.42 4.06 -2.35
N SER A 105 -12.80 3.46 -1.34
CA SER A 105 -12.53 2.02 -1.31
C SER A 105 -13.82 1.22 -1.20
N ILE A 106 -14.75 1.67 -0.34
CA ILE A 106 -16.10 1.10 -0.24
C ILE A 106 -16.83 1.24 -1.58
N ASP A 107 -16.84 2.42 -2.20
CA ASP A 107 -17.51 2.66 -3.48
C ASP A 107 -16.93 1.78 -4.59
N PHE A 108 -15.61 1.57 -4.61
CA PHE A 108 -14.97 0.65 -5.56
C PHE A 108 -15.44 -0.80 -5.34
N ILE A 109 -15.47 -1.28 -4.09
CA ILE A 109 -15.98 -2.61 -3.74
C ILE A 109 -17.44 -2.75 -4.20
N ASN A 110 -18.26 -1.73 -3.98
CA ASN A 110 -19.68 -1.71 -4.36
C ASN A 110 -19.90 -1.71 -5.87
N THR A 111 -18.99 -1.10 -6.64
CA THR A 111 -19.09 -1.05 -8.11
C THR A 111 -18.54 -2.30 -8.79
N HIS A 112 -17.70 -3.08 -8.10
CA HIS A 112 -17.05 -4.29 -8.64
C HIS A 112 -17.16 -5.51 -7.69
N PRO A 113 -18.35 -5.86 -7.16
CA PRO A 113 -18.46 -6.86 -6.11
C PRO A 113 -18.06 -8.28 -6.59
N GLN A 114 -18.36 -8.64 -7.83
CA GLN A 114 -18.03 -9.97 -8.37
C GLN A 114 -16.51 -10.21 -8.41
N ASP A 115 -15.74 -9.17 -8.77
CA ASP A 115 -14.29 -9.29 -8.88
C ASP A 115 -13.60 -9.23 -7.50
N VAL A 116 -14.16 -8.47 -6.56
CA VAL A 116 -13.52 -8.23 -5.26
C VAL A 116 -13.83 -9.30 -4.23
N LEU A 117 -15.07 -9.79 -4.17
CA LEU A 117 -15.51 -10.75 -3.15
C LEU A 117 -14.76 -12.09 -3.24
N GLU A 118 -14.32 -12.46 -4.45
CA GLU A 118 -13.56 -13.69 -4.69
C GLU A 118 -12.06 -13.56 -4.35
N THR A 119 -11.57 -12.34 -4.07
CA THR A 119 -10.16 -12.14 -3.74
C THR A 119 -9.81 -12.63 -2.33
N ILE A 120 -8.62 -13.21 -2.20
CA ILE A 120 -8.07 -13.62 -0.90
C ILE A 120 -7.95 -12.40 0.03
N GLY A 121 -7.53 -11.25 -0.48
CA GLY A 121 -7.43 -10.00 0.29
C GLY A 121 -8.77 -9.63 0.95
N PHE A 122 -9.88 -9.71 0.21
CA PHE A 122 -11.20 -9.45 0.78
C PHE A 122 -11.62 -10.51 1.83
N GLN A 123 -11.35 -11.79 1.56
CA GLN A 123 -11.63 -12.86 2.52
C GLN A 123 -10.80 -12.72 3.82
N LEU A 124 -9.54 -12.29 3.71
CA LEU A 124 -8.67 -12.01 4.85
C LEU A 124 -9.14 -10.76 5.59
N MET A 125 -9.57 -9.71 4.88
CA MET A 125 -10.14 -8.51 5.50
C MET A 125 -11.35 -8.85 6.36
N ILE A 126 -12.29 -9.66 5.87
CA ILE A 126 -13.45 -10.10 6.66
C ILE A 126 -13.02 -10.84 7.94
N ARG A 127 -12.00 -11.70 7.84
CA ARG A 127 -11.51 -12.49 8.99
C ARG A 127 -10.76 -11.66 10.02
N THR A 128 -9.96 -10.70 9.57
CA THR A 128 -9.06 -9.92 10.42
C THR A 128 -9.69 -8.62 10.94
N HIS A 129 -10.62 -8.04 10.17
CA HIS A 129 -11.29 -6.77 10.46
C HIS A 129 -12.82 -6.90 10.24
N PRO A 130 -13.50 -7.75 11.04
CA PRO A 130 -14.91 -8.07 10.84
C PRO A 130 -15.85 -6.87 11.01
N HIS A 131 -15.40 -5.76 11.62
CA HIS A 131 -16.20 -4.53 11.70
C HIS A 131 -16.38 -3.86 10.34
N LEU A 132 -15.47 -4.08 9.38
CA LEU A 132 -15.59 -3.59 8.00
C LEU A 132 -16.63 -4.37 7.18
N LEU A 133 -17.12 -5.50 7.69
CA LEU A 133 -18.12 -6.34 7.06
C LEU A 133 -19.40 -5.58 6.73
N ALA A 134 -19.90 -4.77 7.68
CA ALA A 134 -21.15 -4.06 7.50
C ALA A 134 -21.09 -3.05 6.34
N ASP A 135 -19.95 -2.41 6.14
CA ASP A 135 -19.73 -1.45 5.07
C ASP A 135 -19.52 -2.16 3.72
N ALA A 136 -18.81 -3.29 3.73
CA ALA A 136 -18.60 -4.10 2.54
C ALA A 136 -19.85 -4.88 2.09
N TYR A 137 -20.81 -5.16 2.97
CA TYR A 137 -22.08 -5.81 2.63
C TYR A 137 -23.20 -4.83 2.24
N ARG A 138 -23.12 -3.56 2.64
CA ARG A 138 -24.00 -2.50 2.09
C ARG A 138 -23.81 -2.34 0.57
N ALA A 139 -22.68 -2.81 0.04
CA ALA A 139 -22.41 -3.02 -1.38
C ALA A 139 -23.43 -3.88 -2.13
N MET A 140 -24.11 -4.78 -1.41
CA MET A 140 -24.89 -5.88 -1.96
C MET A 140 -26.40 -5.68 -1.84
N ALA A 141 -26.85 -4.57 -1.24
CA ALA A 141 -28.26 -4.20 -1.07
C ALA A 141 -28.62 -3.05 -2.00
#